data_AF-A0A367AR90-F1
#
_entry.id   AF-A0A367AR90-F1
#
_cell.length_a   1.000
_cell.length_b   1.000
_cell.length_c   1.000
_cell.angle_alpha   90.00
_cell.angle_beta   90.00
_cell.angle_gamma   90.00
#
_symmetry.space_group_name_H-M   'P 1'
#
loop_
_entity.id
_entity.type
_entity.pdbx_description
1 polymer ?
#
loop_
_entity_poly.entity_id
_entity_poly.type
_entity_poly.pdbx_seq_one_letter_code
_entity_poly.pdbx_strand_id
1 'polypeptide(L)'
;MSEPALEPNPASGDSRARDRAVIARIAAAERWARTSDRAAATEPARRGLRARFEREADPDGVLDAAERARRGHALMTAHMLRLARASAQARRTAAGRGRRH
;
A
#
# COMPACT_ATOMS: atom_id res chain seq x y z
N MET A 1 -38.82 -20.34 -27.55
CA MET A 1 -37.70 -19.48 -28.01
C MET A 1 -36.87 -19.18 -26.77
N SER A 2 -35.90 -20.04 -26.45
CA SER A 2 -35.01 -19.83 -25.29
C SER A 2 -33.85 -18.95 -25.74
N GLU A 3 -33.72 -17.75 -25.17
CA GLU A 3 -32.53 -16.92 -25.35
C GLU A 3 -31.30 -17.65 -24.79
N PRO A 4 -30.18 -17.75 -25.54
CA PRO A 4 -28.98 -18.33 -25.01
C PRO A 4 -28.37 -17.36 -23.99
N ALA A 5 -28.12 -17.86 -22.78
CA ALA A 5 -27.38 -17.13 -21.75
C ALA A 5 -26.01 -16.72 -22.31
N LEU A 6 -25.76 -15.41 -22.37
CA LEU A 6 -24.47 -14.85 -22.74
C LEU A 6 -23.40 -15.36 -21.76
N GLU A 7 -22.63 -16.35 -22.20
CA GLU A 7 -21.40 -16.80 -21.53
C GLU A 7 -20.50 -15.60 -21.22
N PRO A 8 -20.07 -15.40 -19.96
CA PRO A 8 -19.23 -14.27 -19.61
C PRO A 8 -17.86 -14.39 -20.27
N ASN A 9 -17.59 -13.54 -21.27
CA ASN A 9 -16.31 -13.50 -21.96
C ASN A 9 -15.16 -13.21 -20.95
N PRO A 10 -14.21 -14.14 -20.77
CA PRO A 10 -13.12 -14.02 -19.79
C PRO A 10 -12.17 -12.84 -20.06
N ALA A 11 -12.14 -12.31 -21.29
CA ALA A 11 -11.37 -11.11 -21.64
C ALA A 11 -11.90 -9.82 -20.96
N SER A 12 -13.16 -9.82 -20.50
CA SER A 12 -13.82 -8.64 -19.93
C SER A 12 -13.32 -8.30 -18.51
N GLY A 13 -12.67 -9.23 -17.81
CA GLY A 13 -12.15 -9.00 -16.46
C GLY A 13 -10.85 -8.22 -16.45
N ASP A 14 -9.96 -8.54 -17.40
CA ASP A 14 -8.62 -7.96 -17.51
C ASP A 14 -8.69 -6.53 -18.09
N SER A 15 -9.56 -6.28 -19.07
CA SER A 15 -9.83 -4.93 -19.59
C SER A 15 -10.37 -3.99 -18.51
N ARG A 16 -11.39 -4.41 -17.74
CA ARG A 16 -11.93 -3.62 -16.62
C ARG A 16 -10.90 -3.34 -15.52
N ALA A 17 -9.99 -4.28 -15.24
CA ALA A 17 -8.92 -4.08 -14.27
C ALA A 17 -7.87 -3.06 -14.78
N ARG A 18 -7.51 -3.14 -16.07
CA ARG A 18 -6.61 -2.18 -16.72
C ARG A 18 -7.22 -0.78 -16.78
N ASP A 19 -8.50 -0.66 -17.12
CA ASP A 19 -9.21 0.62 -17.16
C ASP A 19 -9.23 1.29 -15.79
N ARG A 20 -9.52 0.53 -14.72
CA ARG A 20 -9.45 1.06 -13.34
C ARG A 20 -8.06 1.54 -12.97
N ALA A 21 -7.01 0.82 -13.38
CA ALA A 21 -5.64 1.24 -13.12
C ALA A 21 -5.28 2.55 -13.84
N VAL A 22 -5.74 2.74 -15.08
CA VAL A 22 -5.54 3.98 -15.85
C VAL A 22 -6.30 5.14 -15.19
N ILE A 23 -7.57 4.95 -14.83
CA ILE A 23 -8.39 5.96 -14.14
C ILE A 23 -7.73 6.40 -12.84
N ALA A 24 -7.25 5.45 -12.02
CA ALA A 24 -6.56 5.76 -10.77
C ALA A 24 -5.28 6.59 -10.99
N ARG A 25 -4.54 6.32 -12.08
CA ARG A 25 -3.33 7.09 -12.43
C ARG A 25 -3.66 8.51 -12.88
N ILE A 26 -4.72 8.70 -13.68
CA ILE A 26 -5.21 10.03 -14.08
C ILE A 26 -5.59 10.85 -12.85
N ALA A 27 -6.45 10.30 -11.99
CA ALA A 27 -6.89 10.96 -10.77
C ALA A 27 -5.73 11.33 -9.84
N ALA A 28 -4.74 10.45 -9.70
CA ALA A 28 -3.53 10.72 -8.92
C ALA A 28 -2.71 11.87 -9.52
N ALA A 29 -2.48 11.87 -10.83
CA ALA A 29 -1.72 12.91 -11.52
C ALA A 29 -2.39 14.29 -11.35
N GLU A 30 -3.71 14.35 -11.57
CA GLU A 30 -4.50 15.56 -11.38
C GLU A 30 -4.48 16.08 -9.93
N ARG A 31 -4.64 15.18 -8.94
CA ARG A 31 -4.57 15.55 -7.53
C ARG A 31 -3.22 16.17 -7.20
N TRP A 32 -2.14 15.56 -7.68
CA TRP A 32 -0.78 16.02 -7.40
C TRP A 32 -0.36 17.25 -8.21
N ALA A 33 -1.04 17.56 -9.32
CA ALA A 33 -0.91 18.83 -10.02
C ALA A 33 -1.52 19.99 -9.21
N ARG A 34 -2.60 19.73 -8.46
CA ARG A 34 -3.27 20.71 -7.59
C ARG A 34 -2.64 20.86 -6.20
N THR A 35 -1.66 20.02 -5.84
CA THR A 35 -1.04 20.03 -4.52
C THR A 35 0.29 20.77 -4.57
N SER A 36 0.36 21.95 -3.95
CA SER A 36 1.58 22.75 -3.84
C SER A 36 2.61 22.12 -2.91
N ASP A 37 2.19 21.65 -1.73
CA ASP A 37 3.05 20.94 -0.77
C ASP A 37 2.61 19.48 -0.61
N ARG A 38 3.38 18.59 -1.24
CA ARG A 38 3.15 17.14 -1.18
C ARG A 38 3.54 16.54 0.17
N ALA A 39 4.53 17.12 0.85
CA ALA A 39 4.95 16.66 2.17
C ALA A 39 3.84 16.94 3.19
N ALA A 40 3.29 18.15 3.20
CA ALA A 40 2.16 18.52 4.06
C ALA A 40 0.92 17.66 3.76
N ALA A 41 0.63 17.37 2.49
CA ALA A 41 -0.52 16.55 2.11
C ALA A 41 -0.46 15.11 2.64
N THR A 42 0.73 14.57 2.92
CA THR A 42 0.93 13.21 3.48
C THR A 42 1.27 13.20 4.96
N GLU A 43 1.54 14.37 5.55
CA GLU A 43 1.95 14.51 6.93
C GLU A 43 0.92 13.94 7.93
N PRO A 44 -0.41 14.18 7.80
CA PRO A 44 -1.38 13.58 8.71
C PRO A 44 -1.33 12.05 8.72
N ALA A 45 -1.15 11.43 7.55
CA ALA A 45 -1.03 9.98 7.43
C ALA A 45 0.26 9.46 8.07
N ARG A 46 1.39 10.15 7.83
CA ARG A 46 2.69 9.80 8.45
C ARG A 46 2.63 9.93 9.97
N ARG A 47 2.00 10.98 10.49
CA ARG A 47 1.77 11.16 11.94
C ARG A 47 0.91 10.05 12.53
N GLY A 48 -0.21 9.72 11.89
CA GLY A 48 -1.10 8.65 12.36
C GLY A 48 -0.40 7.29 12.43
N LEU A 49 0.39 6.97 11.40
CA LEU A 49 1.19 5.73 11.37
C LEU A 49 2.23 5.70 12.50
N ARG A 50 2.96 6.81 12.70
CA ARG A 50 3.94 6.92 13.77
C ARG A 50 3.28 6.79 15.15
N ALA A 51 2.16 7.47 15.38
CA ALA A 51 1.42 7.40 16.64
C ALA A 51 0.92 5.99 16.96
N ARG A 52 0.56 5.19 15.94
CA ARG A 52 0.23 3.77 16.13
C ARG A 52 1.40 2.99 16.71
N PHE A 53 2.60 3.15 16.14
CA PHE A 53 3.78 2.43 16.62
C PHE A 53 4.29 2.95 17.96
N GLU A 54 4.11 4.24 18.27
CA GLU A 54 4.42 4.79 19.60
C GLU A 54 3.51 4.19 20.69
N ARG A 55 2.22 3.95 20.41
CA ARG A 55 1.32 3.23 21.33
C ARG A 55 1.68 1.75 21.47
N GLU A 56 2.13 1.12 20.39
CA GLU A 56 2.59 -0.29 20.43
C GLU A 56 3.91 -0.44 21.18
N ALA A 57 4.77 0.58 21.13
CA ALA A 57 6.03 0.63 21.86
C ALA A 57 5.87 0.86 23.38
N ASP A 58 4.76 1.47 23.79
CA ASP A 58 4.46 1.81 25.18
C ASP A 58 2.96 1.69 25.47
N PRO A 59 2.40 0.46 25.55
CA PRO A 59 0.98 0.26 25.81
C PRO A 59 0.54 0.79 27.18
N ASP A 60 1.44 0.71 28.16
CA ASP A 60 1.19 1.11 29.55
C ASP A 60 1.51 2.58 29.83
N GLY A 61 2.08 3.31 28.87
CA GLY A 61 2.37 4.74 28.99
C GLY A 61 3.51 5.09 29.95
N VAL A 62 4.39 4.13 30.28
CA VAL A 62 5.41 4.26 31.32
C VAL A 62 6.73 4.87 30.82
N LEU A 63 6.95 4.86 29.51
CA LEU A 63 8.21 5.36 28.93
C LEU A 63 8.21 6.88 28.84
N ASP A 64 9.41 7.47 28.86
CA ASP A 64 9.55 8.88 28.50
C ASP A 64 9.20 9.10 27.01
N ALA A 65 8.85 10.34 26.66
CA ALA A 65 8.41 10.66 25.30
C ALA A 65 9.48 10.42 24.23
N ALA A 66 10.76 10.64 24.56
CA ALA A 66 11.87 10.44 23.62
C ALA A 66 12.13 8.95 23.38
N GLU A 67 12.05 8.13 24.41
CA GLU A 67 12.21 6.69 24.37
C GLU A 67 11.04 6.02 23.66
N ARG A 68 9.81 6.44 23.95
CA ARG A 68 8.62 5.99 23.21
C ARG A 68 8.76 6.31 21.72
N ALA A 69 9.20 7.51 21.36
CA ALA A 69 9.44 7.89 19.97
C ALA A 69 10.55 7.05 19.32
N ARG A 70 11.67 6.82 20.01
CA ARG A 70 12.77 5.98 19.51
C ARG A 70 12.31 4.54 19.25
N ARG A 71 11.61 3.94 20.21
CA ARG A 71 11.07 2.57 20.07
C ARG A 71 9.99 2.49 19.00
N GLY A 72 9.07 3.46 18.95
CA GLY A 72 8.05 3.55 17.90
C GLY A 72 8.66 3.64 16.50
N HIS A 73 9.72 4.44 16.33
CA HIS A 73 10.45 4.52 15.08
C HIS A 73 11.16 3.20 14.70
N ALA A 74 11.74 2.51 15.68
CA ALA A 74 12.34 1.19 15.46
C ALA A 74 11.29 0.15 15.02
N LEU A 75 10.11 0.13 15.65
CA LEU A 75 9.00 -0.74 15.27
C LEU A 75 8.47 -0.44 13.86
N MET A 76 8.32 0.85 13.53
CA MET A 76 7.94 1.29 12.20
C MET A 76 8.94 0.80 11.15
N THR A 77 10.24 0.95 11.43
CA THR A 77 11.31 0.48 10.53
C THR A 77 11.25 -1.04 10.34
N ALA A 78 11.11 -1.80 11.43
CA ALA A 78 10.96 -3.25 11.36
C ALA A 78 9.72 -3.66 10.53
N HIS A 79 8.59 -2.96 10.67
CA HIS A 79 7.40 -3.21 9.86
C HIS A 79 7.66 -3.00 8.36
N MET A 80 8.29 -1.89 7.98
CA MET A 80 8.62 -1.61 6.58
C MET A 80 9.60 -2.64 6.00
N LEU A 81 10.59 -3.07 6.78
CA LEU A 81 11.54 -4.11 6.36
C LEU A 81 10.83 -5.45 6.12
N ARG A 82 9.87 -5.83 6.96
CA ARG A 82 9.06 -7.05 6.73
C ARG A 82 8.26 -6.94 5.43
N LEU A 83 7.64 -5.80 5.17
CA LEU A 83 6.89 -5.56 3.93
C LEU A 83 7.80 -5.63 2.69
N ALA A 84 8.98 -5.00 2.75
CA ALA A 84 9.96 -5.05 1.67
C ALA A 84 10.45 -6.48 1.40
N ARG A 85 10.74 -7.25 2.45
CA ARG A 85 11.12 -8.67 2.35
C ARG A 85 10.00 -9.50 1.69
N ALA A 86 8.76 -9.35 2.14
CA ALA A 86 7.61 -10.07 1.59
C ALA A 86 7.40 -9.72 0.10
N SER A 87 7.51 -8.43 -0.24
CA SER A 87 7.41 -7.94 -1.62
C SER A 87 8.51 -8.49 -2.52
N ALA A 88 9.76 -8.53 -2.04
CA ALA A 88 10.88 -9.12 -2.77
C ALA A 88 10.68 -10.62 -3.00
N GLN A 89 10.18 -11.34 -1.99
CA GLN A 89 9.87 -12.77 -2.11
C GLN A 89 8.78 -13.01 -3.17
N ALA A 90 7.70 -12.23 -3.17
CA ALA A 90 6.62 -12.34 -4.15
C ALA A 90 7.09 -12.06 -5.59
N ARG A 91 8.00 -11.10 -5.79
CA ARG A 91 8.60 -10.85 -7.11
C ARG A 91 9.46 -12.01 -7.58
N ARG A 92 10.25 -12.63 -6.68
CA ARG A 92 11.10 -13.78 -7.01
C ARG A 92 10.26 -14.98 -7.45
N THR A 93 9.17 -15.27 -6.75
CA THR A 93 8.27 -16.39 -7.12
C THR A 93 7.55 -16.13 -8.44
N ALA A 94 7.07 -14.90 -8.67
CA ALA A 94 6.43 -14.53 -9.94
C ALA A 94 7.39 -14.64 -11.14
N ALA A 95 8.63 -14.14 -11.01
CA ALA A 95 9.66 -14.28 -12.05
C ALA A 95 10.08 -15.74 -12.29
N GLY A 96 10.08 -16.56 -11.24
CA GLY A 96 10.29 -18.01 -11.35
C GLY A 96 9.17 -18.73 -12.10
N ARG A 97 7.93 -18.26 -11.96
CA ARG A 97 6.75 -18.79 -12.68
C ARG A 97 6.74 -18.35 -14.14
N GLY A 98 7.09 -17.10 -14.43
CA GLY A 98 7.16 -16.56 -15.80
C GLY A 98 8.30 -17.13 -16.65
N ARG A 99 9.32 -17.75 -16.04
CA ARG A 99 10.39 -18.48 -16.74
C ARG A 99 10.08 -19.96 -17.03
N ARG A 100 8.97 -20.48 -16.51
CA ARG A 100 8.56 -21.90 -16.64
C ARG A 100 7.42 -22.12 -17.63
N HIS A 101 7.02 -21.07 -18.33
CA HIS A 101 6.06 -21.07 -19.43
C HIS A 101 6.75 -20.52 -20.68
#